data_AF-L1JHB4-F1
#
_entry.id   AF-L1JHB4-F1
#
_cell.length_a   1.000
_cell.length_b   1.000
_cell.length_c   1.000
_cell.angle_alpha   90.00
_cell.angle_beta   90.00
_cell.angle_gamma   90.00
#
_symmetry.space_group_name_H-M   'P 1'
#
loop_
_entity.id
_entity.type
_entity.pdbx_description
1 polymer ?
#
loop_
_entity_poly.entity_id
_entity_poly.type
_entity_poly.pdbx_seq_one_letter_code
_entity_poly.pdbx_strand_id
1 'polypeptide(L)'
;WNFVVGLVGKPSAGKSTLFNALVNPVRPEDDARMESFPFTTILPNTGQGYFTVPCPSPAKDVEGTMTPAHGFAGNGERLLPIQVIDVAGLVPGAYQGRGHGNAFLNDLCGADVLIHVVDASGGTDKGGNPTEASFSGLGRREEKAKEEQDVYRPSDDVAWVRNEIHRWIYNNIQAKWASVVRLGVDRLVELLSGYHASRAVAAAALKRMGLRLWMPIDLHRLVAHFLRVRFPILLALNKCDHPDSEGHVQELLRRYDKE
;
A
#
# COMPACT_ATOMS: atom_id res chain seq x y z
N TRP A 1 19.32 2.06 -8.30
CA TRP A 1 17.86 2.22 -8.48
C TRP A 1 17.23 1.51 -7.31
N ASN A 2 16.52 2.25 -6.44
CA ASN A 2 15.87 1.68 -5.27
C ASN A 2 14.38 1.85 -5.48
N PHE A 3 13.71 0.77 -5.84
CA PHE A 3 12.26 0.73 -5.97
C PHE A 3 11.68 0.25 -4.64
N VAL A 4 10.79 1.04 -4.05
CA VAL A 4 10.28 0.82 -2.69
C VAL A 4 8.82 0.38 -2.74
N VAL A 5 8.55 -0.81 -2.22
CA VAL A 5 7.21 -1.38 -2.07
C VAL A 5 6.75 -1.24 -0.63
N GLY A 6 5.68 -0.48 -0.41
CA GLY A 6 5.08 -0.31 0.92
C GLY A 6 3.96 -1.29 1.17
N LEU A 7 4.08 -2.11 2.21
CA LEU A 7 3.00 -2.98 2.68
C LEU A 7 2.10 -2.21 3.65
N VAL A 8 0.81 -2.17 3.36
CA VAL A 8 -0.22 -1.54 4.20
C VAL A 8 -1.35 -2.51 4.48
N GLY A 9 -2.06 -2.31 5.58
CA GLY A 9 -3.20 -3.14 5.95
C GLY A 9 -3.47 -3.05 7.44
N LYS A 10 -4.65 -3.51 7.84
CA LYS A 10 -5.02 -3.61 9.26
C LYS A 10 -4.16 -4.65 10.01
N PRO A 11 -4.14 -4.60 11.35
CA PRO A 11 -3.57 -5.68 12.15
C PRO A 11 -4.20 -7.04 11.80
N SER A 12 -3.44 -8.12 11.95
CA SER A 12 -3.90 -9.50 11.70
C SER A 12 -4.30 -9.85 10.25
N ALA A 13 -4.14 -8.94 9.29
CA ALA A 13 -4.34 -9.23 7.86
C ALA A 13 -3.25 -10.13 7.25
N GLY A 14 -2.13 -10.33 7.95
CA GLY A 14 -0.98 -11.14 7.50
C GLY A 14 0.13 -10.34 6.82
N LYS A 15 0.15 -9.01 7.01
CA LYS A 15 1.18 -8.10 6.49
C LYS A 15 2.61 -8.51 6.86
N SER A 16 2.87 -8.82 8.13
CA SER A 16 4.21 -9.22 8.59
C SER A 16 4.62 -10.61 8.08
N THR A 17 3.66 -11.52 7.89
CA THR A 17 3.91 -12.81 7.24
C THR A 17 4.34 -12.62 5.78
N LEU A 18 3.65 -11.75 5.04
CA LEU A 18 4.03 -11.42 3.67
C LEU A 18 5.41 -10.72 3.63
N PHE A 19 5.66 -9.78 4.54
CA PHE A 19 6.96 -9.12 4.65
C PHE A 19 8.10 -10.13 4.82
N ASN A 20 7.98 -11.03 5.80
CA ASN A 20 8.98 -12.06 6.06
C ASN A 20 9.17 -13.00 4.86
N ALA A 21 8.10 -13.34 4.15
CA ALA A 21 8.18 -14.18 2.96
C ALA A 21 8.91 -13.48 1.80
N LEU A 22 8.73 -12.17 1.64
CA LEU A 22 9.37 -11.38 0.57
C LEU A 22 10.83 -11.03 0.85
N VAL A 23 11.19 -10.87 2.13
CA VAL A 23 12.52 -10.45 2.59
C VAL A 23 13.43 -11.64 2.91
N ASN A 24 12.90 -12.87 2.88
CA ASN A 24 13.65 -14.07 3.21
C ASN A 24 14.91 -14.18 2.32
N PRO A 25 16.12 -14.28 2.92
CA PRO A 25 17.36 -14.22 2.18
C PRO A 25 17.44 -15.38 1.17
N VAL A 26 17.51 -15.02 -0.10
CA VAL A 26 17.81 -15.98 -1.19
C VAL A 26 19.25 -16.47 -1.07
N ARG A 27 20.11 -15.73 -0.35
CA ARG A 27 21.51 -16.06 -0.12
C ARG A 27 21.98 -15.83 1.32
N PRO A 28 22.93 -16.63 1.83
CA PRO A 28 23.49 -16.46 3.17
C PRO A 28 24.13 -15.08 3.42
N GLU A 29 24.68 -14.43 2.39
CA GLU A 29 25.26 -13.09 2.50
C GLU A 29 24.24 -11.95 2.70
N ASP A 30 22.95 -12.19 2.39
CA ASP A 30 21.88 -11.20 2.54
C ASP A 30 21.30 -11.15 3.97
N ASP A 31 21.58 -12.19 4.77
CA ASP A 31 21.17 -12.28 6.18
C ASP A 31 21.81 -11.13 7.01
N ALA A 32 23.00 -10.68 6.61
CA ALA A 32 23.71 -9.57 7.23
C ALA A 32 23.18 -8.17 6.85
N ARG A 33 22.32 -8.06 5.82
CA ARG A 33 21.71 -6.79 5.38
C ARG A 33 20.37 -6.51 6.03
N MET A 34 19.89 -7.42 6.89
CA MET A 34 18.77 -7.15 7.80
C MET A 34 19.22 -6.24 8.94
N GLU A 35 19.60 -5.01 8.64
CA GLU A 35 19.90 -4.02 9.68
C GLU A 35 18.60 -3.46 10.25
N SER A 36 18.12 -4.07 11.34
CA SER A 36 17.29 -3.37 12.31
C SER A 36 18.17 -2.34 13.01
N PHE A 37 18.22 -1.10 12.51
CA PHE A 37 18.88 0.01 13.22
C PHE A 37 18.21 0.18 14.59
N PRO A 38 18.88 -0.17 15.71
CA PRO A 38 18.28 -0.02 17.02
C PRO A 38 18.50 1.42 17.48
N PHE A 39 17.57 1.89 18.31
CA PHE A 39 17.47 3.23 18.90
C PHE A 39 16.68 4.26 18.10
N THR A 40 15.35 4.12 18.09
CA THR A 40 14.34 5.08 18.62
C THR A 40 12.96 4.88 17.97
N THR A 41 11.93 4.81 18.83
CA THR A 41 10.47 4.95 18.62
C THR A 41 9.86 4.63 17.23
N ILE A 42 9.64 3.32 16.98
CA ILE A 42 8.79 2.72 15.91
C ILE A 42 9.15 3.17 14.48
N LEU A 43 10.33 2.77 13.99
CA LEU A 43 10.65 2.81 12.56
C LEU A 43 9.97 1.63 11.83
N PRO A 44 9.56 1.80 10.56
CA PRO A 44 8.98 0.72 9.76
C PRO A 44 9.99 -0.42 9.59
N ASN A 45 9.54 -1.68 9.57
CA ASN A 45 10.46 -2.78 9.22
C ASN A 45 10.84 -2.61 7.74
N THR A 46 12.13 -2.56 7.43
CA THR A 46 12.60 -2.47 6.05
C THR A 46 13.45 -3.68 5.72
N GLY A 47 13.31 -4.18 4.49
CA GLY A 47 14.00 -5.38 4.03
C GLY A 47 14.25 -5.35 2.53
N GLN A 48 15.17 -6.18 2.07
CA GLN A 48 15.48 -6.35 0.65
C GLN A 48 14.77 -7.61 0.15
N GLY A 49 13.86 -7.44 -0.82
CA GLY A 49 13.25 -8.53 -1.57
C GLY A 49 13.80 -8.59 -3.00
N TYR A 50 13.31 -9.55 -3.77
CA TYR A 50 13.75 -9.76 -5.15
C TYR A 50 12.58 -9.90 -6.12
N PHE A 51 12.73 -9.28 -7.29
CA PHE A 51 11.84 -9.48 -8.43
C PHE A 51 12.59 -10.21 -9.55
N THR A 52 12.04 -11.34 -10.00
CA THR A 52 12.65 -12.20 -11.01
C THR A 52 12.22 -11.77 -12.41
N VAL A 53 13.19 -11.54 -13.29
CA VAL A 53 12.97 -11.34 -14.73
C VAL A 53 13.77 -12.38 -15.53
N PRO A 54 13.31 -12.76 -16.74
CA PRO A 54 14.13 -13.56 -17.64
C PRO A 54 15.47 -12.86 -17.87
N CYS A 55 16.57 -13.61 -17.78
CA CYS A 55 17.88 -13.05 -18.05
C CYS A 55 17.95 -12.63 -19.53
N PRO A 56 18.34 -11.38 -19.84
CA PRO A 56 18.56 -10.97 -21.23
C PRO A 56 19.67 -11.76 -21.94
N SER A 57 20.49 -12.49 -21.17
CA SER A 57 21.53 -13.36 -21.69
C SER A 57 20.93 -14.64 -22.28
N PRO A 58 21.25 -14.99 -23.53
CA PRO A 58 20.81 -16.25 -24.13
C PRO A 58 21.58 -17.47 -23.61
N ALA A 59 22.67 -17.28 -22.87
CA ALA A 59 23.43 -18.38 -22.28
C ALA A 59 22.86 -18.72 -20.90
N LYS A 60 22.53 -20.00 -20.66
CA LYS A 60 22.49 -20.54 -19.29
C LYS A 60 23.85 -20.22 -18.69
N ASP A 61 23.85 -19.55 -17.54
CA ASP A 61 25.09 -19.16 -16.87
C ASP A 61 26.01 -20.38 -16.75
N VAL A 62 27.07 -20.39 -17.56
CA VAL A 62 28.29 -21.11 -17.20
C VAL A 62 28.80 -20.34 -16.00
N GLU A 63 28.68 -20.96 -14.82
CA GLU A 63 28.93 -20.39 -13.49
C GLU A 63 29.96 -19.25 -13.51
N GLY A 64 29.51 -18.01 -13.25
CA GLY A 64 30.39 -16.90 -12.94
C GLY A 64 30.81 -15.96 -14.09
N THR A 65 30.28 -16.09 -15.30
CA THR A 65 30.67 -15.21 -16.43
C THR A 65 29.88 -13.90 -16.54
N MET A 66 28.72 -13.77 -15.87
CA MET A 66 27.93 -12.54 -15.86
C MET A 66 27.93 -11.83 -14.51
N THR A 67 28.53 -10.64 -14.50
CA THR A 67 28.53 -9.73 -13.35
C THR A 67 27.63 -8.53 -13.66
N PRO A 68 26.30 -8.62 -13.47
CA PRO A 68 25.41 -7.50 -13.73
C PRO A 68 25.71 -6.33 -12.79
N ALA A 69 25.69 -5.10 -13.29
CA ALA A 69 25.87 -3.89 -12.48
C ALA A 69 24.77 -3.72 -11.40
N HIS A 70 23.60 -4.35 -11.60
CA HIS A 70 22.46 -4.32 -10.68
C HIS A 70 21.79 -5.69 -10.59
N GLY A 71 21.57 -6.17 -9.36
CA GLY A 71 20.96 -7.47 -9.10
C GLY A 71 21.90 -8.64 -9.36
N PHE A 72 21.34 -9.83 -9.47
CA PHE A 72 22.09 -11.08 -9.60
C PHE A 72 21.51 -11.91 -10.74
N ALA A 73 22.38 -12.48 -11.58
CA ALA A 73 21.98 -13.40 -12.65
C ALA A 73 22.36 -14.84 -12.27
N GLY A 74 21.47 -15.78 -12.54
CA GLY A 74 21.69 -17.20 -12.31
C GLY A 74 20.59 -18.04 -12.96
N ASN A 75 20.95 -19.20 -13.53
CA ASN A 75 20.00 -20.17 -14.08
C ASN A 75 19.04 -19.64 -15.16
N GLY A 76 19.45 -18.60 -15.92
CA GLY A 76 18.61 -17.99 -16.95
C GLY A 76 17.59 -16.98 -16.41
N GLU A 77 17.65 -16.68 -15.11
CA GLU A 77 16.84 -15.66 -14.45
C GLU A 77 17.74 -14.56 -13.87
N ARG A 78 17.17 -13.37 -13.69
CA ARG A 78 17.82 -12.24 -13.05
C ARG A 78 16.95 -11.75 -11.90
N LEU A 79 17.54 -11.72 -10.71
CA LEU A 79 16.95 -11.19 -9.49
C LEU A 79 17.30 -9.71 -9.37
N LEU A 80 16.28 -8.86 -9.43
CA LEU A 80 16.42 -7.42 -9.23
C LEU A 80 16.03 -7.08 -7.79
N PRO A 81 16.92 -6.45 -7.00
CA PRO A 81 16.61 -6.09 -5.63
C PRO A 81 15.54 -5.01 -5.59
N ILE A 82 14.54 -5.22 -4.75
CA ILE A 82 13.51 -4.24 -4.38
C ILE A 82 13.58 -4.00 -2.88
N GLN A 83 13.29 -2.78 -2.44
CA GLN A 83 13.15 -2.49 -1.03
C GLN A 83 11.69 -2.72 -0.65
N VAL A 84 11.45 -3.50 0.39
CA VAL A 84 10.13 -3.72 0.96
C VAL A 84 10.09 -3.01 2.31
N ILE A 85 9.06 -2.21 2.53
CA ILE A 85 8.82 -1.55 3.81
C ILE A 85 7.49 -2.04 4.39
N ASP A 86 7.51 -2.49 5.64
CA ASP A 86 6.33 -2.75 6.42
C ASP A 86 5.88 -1.45 7.09
N VAL A 87 4.88 -0.80 6.52
CA VAL A 87 4.39 0.47 7.05
C VAL A 87 3.59 0.16 8.32
N ALA A 88 4.14 0.56 9.48
CA ALA A 88 3.54 0.30 10.78
C ALA A 88 2.09 0.81 10.84
N GLY A 89 1.20 0.00 11.40
CA GLY A 89 -0.24 -0.01 11.12
C GLY A 89 -0.95 1.35 11.09
N LEU A 90 -1.78 1.54 10.05
CA LEU A 90 -2.87 2.50 10.09
C LEU A 90 -3.71 2.20 11.32
N VAL A 91 -3.70 3.09 12.31
CA VAL A 91 -4.68 3.05 13.39
C VAL A 91 -5.85 3.92 12.95
N PRO A 92 -7.11 3.51 13.16
CA PRO A 92 -8.27 4.34 12.88
C PRO A 92 -8.09 5.76 13.46
N GLY A 93 -8.20 6.78 12.62
CA GLY A 93 -8.01 8.17 13.06
C GLY A 93 -6.56 8.65 13.05
N ALA A 94 -5.64 7.97 12.36
CA ALA A 94 -4.27 8.44 12.15
C ALA A 94 -4.21 9.85 11.53
N TYR A 95 -5.19 10.22 10.70
CA TYR A 95 -5.32 11.57 10.13
C TYR A 95 -5.61 12.69 11.15
N GLN A 96 -5.98 12.36 12.40
CA GLN A 96 -6.35 13.34 13.43
C GLN A 96 -5.15 13.93 14.20
N GLY A 97 -3.92 13.56 13.83
CA GLY A 97 -2.71 14.25 14.32
C GLY A 97 -2.32 13.98 15.78
N ARG A 98 -2.73 12.85 16.37
CA ARG A 98 -2.32 12.43 17.73
C ARG A 98 -0.85 11.94 17.84
N GLY A 99 0.08 12.57 17.14
CA GLY A 99 1.53 12.32 17.24
C GLY A 99 2.08 11.17 16.38
N HIS A 100 1.33 10.09 16.14
CA HIS A 100 1.81 8.94 15.36
C HIS A 100 1.53 9.01 13.84
N GLY A 101 0.69 9.95 13.40
CA GLY A 101 0.31 10.08 11.99
C GLY A 101 1.50 10.43 11.10
N ASN A 102 2.30 11.44 11.45
CA ASN A 102 3.36 11.96 10.57
C ASN A 102 4.45 10.93 10.23
N ALA A 103 4.77 10.01 11.15
CA ALA A 103 5.74 8.94 10.91
C ALA A 103 5.22 7.95 9.86
N PHE A 104 4.00 7.44 10.04
CA PHE A 104 3.30 6.57 9.09
C PHE A 104 3.30 7.13 7.66
N LEU A 105 3.16 8.46 7.56
CA LEU A 105 3.03 9.16 6.29
C LEU A 105 4.36 9.38 5.60
N ASN A 106 5.42 9.65 6.37
CA ASN A 106 6.77 9.69 5.84
C ASN A 106 7.14 8.32 5.28
N ASP A 107 6.78 7.24 5.98
CA ASP A 107 6.99 5.87 5.53
C ASP A 107 6.19 5.59 4.25
N LEU A 108 4.89 5.95 4.23
CA LEU A 108 4.04 5.81 3.04
C LEU A 108 4.59 6.60 1.84
N CYS A 109 5.06 7.84 2.07
CA CYS A 109 5.66 8.69 1.05
C CYS A 109 7.03 8.18 0.58
N GLY A 110 7.69 7.32 1.36
CA GLY A 110 8.90 6.62 0.93
C GLY A 110 8.63 5.53 -0.10
N ALA A 111 7.39 5.01 -0.18
CA ALA A 111 7.02 3.97 -1.13
C ALA A 111 6.72 4.53 -2.54
N ASP A 112 7.14 3.79 -3.57
CA ASP A 112 6.78 4.02 -4.97
C ASP A 112 5.42 3.38 -5.30
N VAL A 113 5.14 2.22 -4.72
CA VAL A 113 3.89 1.46 -4.85
C VAL A 113 3.45 0.92 -3.51
N LEU A 114 2.14 0.81 -3.30
CA LEU A 114 1.57 0.22 -2.10
C LEU A 114 0.94 -1.13 -2.41
N ILE A 115 1.18 -2.11 -1.55
CA ILE A 115 0.45 -3.38 -1.52
C ILE A 115 -0.43 -3.36 -0.28
N HIS A 116 -1.75 -3.29 -0.47
CA HIS A 116 -2.72 -3.43 0.60
C HIS A 116 -3.00 -4.91 0.83
N VAL A 117 -2.48 -5.44 1.92
CA VAL A 117 -2.76 -6.80 2.40
C VAL A 117 -4.13 -6.82 3.08
N VAL A 118 -5.07 -7.52 2.44
CA VAL A 118 -6.46 -7.65 2.88
C VAL A 118 -6.69 -9.08 3.35
N ASP A 119 -7.35 -9.23 4.51
CA ASP A 119 -7.82 -10.53 4.98
C ASP A 119 -9.05 -10.97 4.19
N ALA A 120 -8.88 -11.82 3.18
CA ALA A 120 -9.96 -12.29 2.32
C ALA A 120 -10.96 -13.21 3.05
N SER A 121 -10.56 -13.83 4.17
CA SER A 121 -11.46 -14.67 4.96
C SER A 121 -12.62 -13.90 5.60
N GLY A 122 -12.46 -12.58 5.81
CA GLY A 122 -13.42 -11.77 6.57
C GLY A 122 -13.52 -12.15 8.05
N GLY A 123 -12.58 -12.96 8.57
CA GLY A 123 -12.61 -13.45 9.94
C GLY A 123 -12.11 -12.45 11.00
N THR A 124 -11.72 -11.25 10.60
CA THR A 124 -11.19 -10.22 11.51
C THR A 124 -11.86 -8.87 11.31
N ASP A 125 -12.02 -8.10 12.39
CA ASP A 125 -12.56 -6.74 12.37
C ASP A 125 -11.49 -5.71 11.96
N LYS A 126 -11.83 -4.41 12.03
CA LYS A 126 -10.92 -3.29 11.74
C LYS A 126 -9.69 -3.23 12.65
N GLY A 127 -9.82 -3.68 13.90
CA GLY A 127 -8.74 -3.74 14.89
C GLY A 127 -7.86 -4.98 14.74
N GLY A 128 -8.25 -5.93 13.89
CA GLY A 128 -7.58 -7.22 13.75
C GLY A 128 -8.03 -8.25 14.79
N ASN A 129 -9.14 -8.00 15.49
CA ASN A 129 -9.73 -8.96 16.41
C ASN A 129 -10.58 -9.99 15.63
N PRO A 130 -10.63 -11.26 16.03
CA PRO A 130 -11.50 -12.25 15.42
C PRO A 130 -12.98 -11.86 15.51
N THR A 131 -13.73 -11.98 14.42
CA THR A 131 -15.19 -11.76 14.37
C THR A 131 -15.95 -13.07 14.45
N GLU A 132 -17.19 -13.08 14.93
CA GLU A 132 -18.03 -14.30 14.99
C GLU A 132 -18.20 -15.03 13.65
N ALA A 133 -18.03 -14.32 12.51
CA ALA A 133 -17.96 -14.89 11.18
C ALA A 133 -16.83 -15.94 11.00
N SER A 134 -15.79 -15.90 11.84
CA SER A 134 -14.70 -16.90 11.87
C SER A 134 -15.06 -18.20 12.61
N PHE A 135 -16.18 -18.23 13.34
CA PHE A 135 -16.60 -19.38 14.15
C PHE A 135 -17.69 -20.23 13.48
N SER A 136 -18.49 -19.66 12.57
CA SER A 136 -19.55 -20.40 11.89
C SER A 136 -19.05 -20.99 10.58
N GLY A 137 -18.40 -22.15 10.66
CA GLY A 137 -18.29 -23.03 9.50
C GLY A 137 -19.66 -23.23 8.84
N LEU A 138 -19.66 -23.32 7.51
CA LEU A 138 -20.78 -23.70 6.62
C LEU A 138 -22.03 -24.21 7.37
N GLY A 139 -23.13 -23.44 7.34
CA GLY A 139 -24.43 -24.05 7.63
C GLY A 139 -25.59 -23.17 8.08
N ARG A 140 -25.41 -21.87 8.39
CA ARG A 140 -26.54 -21.02 8.83
C ARG A 140 -26.45 -19.60 8.28
N ARG A 141 -26.56 -19.43 6.96
CA ARG A 141 -26.66 -18.09 6.34
C ARG A 141 -28.04 -17.72 5.82
N GLU A 142 -29.00 -18.64 5.70
CA GLU A 142 -30.27 -18.30 5.06
C GLU A 142 -31.32 -17.65 5.98
N GLU A 143 -31.22 -17.76 7.31
CA GLU A 143 -32.31 -17.32 8.20
C GLU A 143 -32.03 -16.10 9.10
N LYS A 144 -30.82 -15.54 9.12
CA LYS A 144 -30.46 -14.40 10.00
C LYS A 144 -30.07 -13.10 9.29
N ALA A 145 -30.52 -12.89 8.05
CA ALA A 145 -30.24 -11.68 7.27
C ALA A 145 -31.00 -10.40 7.72
N LYS A 146 -31.53 -10.33 8.96
CA LYS A 146 -32.35 -9.20 9.43
C LYS A 146 -31.74 -8.35 10.55
N GLU A 147 -30.54 -8.69 11.02
CA GLU A 147 -29.77 -7.88 11.99
C GLU A 147 -28.37 -7.57 11.45
N GLU A 148 -28.26 -7.20 10.16
CA GLU A 148 -26.98 -6.92 9.49
C GLU A 148 -26.59 -5.44 9.61
N GLN A 149 -26.06 -5.01 10.76
CA GLN A 149 -25.47 -3.67 10.88
C GLN A 149 -23.99 -3.63 11.29
N ASP A 150 -23.36 -4.77 11.64
CA ASP A 150 -21.98 -4.80 12.17
C ASP A 150 -21.06 -5.89 11.58
N VAL A 151 -21.34 -6.41 10.38
CA VAL A 151 -20.42 -7.37 9.72
C VAL A 151 -19.33 -6.62 8.95
N TYR A 152 -18.11 -6.57 9.49
CA TYR A 152 -16.94 -5.99 8.82
C TYR A 152 -16.51 -6.86 7.64
N ARG A 153 -16.61 -6.34 6.41
CA ARG A 153 -16.25 -7.07 5.19
C ARG A 153 -14.84 -6.70 4.71
N PRO A 154 -14.16 -7.58 3.95
CA PRO A 154 -12.88 -7.24 3.32
C PRO A 154 -12.95 -5.98 2.43
N SER A 155 -14.10 -5.71 1.80
CA SER A 155 -14.35 -4.47 1.05
C SER A 155 -14.29 -3.20 1.90
N ASP A 156 -14.69 -3.29 3.16
CA ASP A 156 -14.70 -2.16 4.10
C ASP A 156 -13.27 -1.82 4.52
N ASP A 157 -12.40 -2.82 4.59
CA ASP A 157 -10.96 -2.63 4.83
C ASP A 157 -10.32 -1.81 3.69
N VAL A 158 -10.55 -2.22 2.44
CA VAL A 158 -10.08 -1.50 1.25
C VAL A 158 -10.58 -0.06 1.24
N ALA A 159 -11.89 0.14 1.49
CA ALA A 159 -12.47 1.46 1.54
C ALA A 159 -11.89 2.31 2.68
N TRP A 160 -11.66 1.72 3.85
CA TRP A 160 -11.12 2.41 5.01
C TRP A 160 -9.69 2.90 4.78
N VAL A 161 -8.76 2.05 4.33
CA VAL A 161 -7.37 2.45 4.06
C VAL A 161 -7.33 3.58 3.03
N ARG A 162 -8.07 3.44 1.91
CA ARG A 162 -8.15 4.49 0.89
C ARG A 162 -8.70 5.81 1.45
N ASN A 163 -9.73 5.75 2.28
CA ASN A 163 -10.34 6.93 2.89
C ASN A 163 -9.42 7.59 3.94
N GLU A 164 -8.65 6.83 4.72
CA GLU A 164 -7.65 7.40 5.65
C GLU A 164 -6.58 8.19 4.89
N ILE A 165 -5.98 7.60 3.86
CA ILE A 165 -4.95 8.25 3.05
C ILE A 165 -5.54 9.50 2.35
N HIS A 166 -6.75 9.40 1.81
CA HIS A 166 -7.45 10.55 1.21
C HIS A 166 -7.68 11.67 2.20
N ARG A 167 -8.34 11.40 3.33
CA ARG A 167 -8.67 12.41 4.35
C ARG A 167 -7.42 13.11 4.86
N TRP A 168 -6.34 12.37 5.00
CA TRP A 168 -5.09 12.94 5.44
C TRP A 168 -4.52 13.97 4.45
N ILE A 169 -4.32 13.60 3.18
CA ILE A 169 -3.80 14.55 2.17
C ILE A 169 -4.77 15.72 2.00
N TYR A 170 -6.07 15.43 2.01
CA TYR A 170 -7.11 16.44 1.96
C TYR A 170 -6.97 17.46 3.08
N ASN A 171 -6.87 17.03 4.35
CA ASN A 171 -6.73 17.94 5.48
C ASN A 171 -5.46 18.81 5.38
N ASN A 172 -4.34 18.21 4.96
CA ASN A 172 -3.07 18.94 4.78
C ASN A 172 -3.16 20.03 3.72
N ILE A 173 -3.78 19.74 2.57
CA ILE A 173 -3.94 20.71 1.50
C ILE A 173 -5.03 21.72 1.87
N GLN A 174 -6.13 21.27 2.50
CA GLN A 174 -7.24 22.12 2.93
C GLN A 174 -6.75 23.22 3.89
N ALA A 175 -5.89 22.89 4.84
CA ALA A 175 -5.29 23.85 5.77
C ALA A 175 -4.52 24.98 5.07
N LYS A 176 -4.05 24.73 3.83
CA LYS A 176 -3.29 25.69 3.01
C LYS A 176 -4.04 26.12 1.75
N TRP A 177 -5.33 25.79 1.63
CA TRP A 177 -6.10 25.92 0.39
C TRP A 177 -6.23 27.36 -0.09
N ALA A 178 -6.44 28.31 0.83
CA ALA A 178 -6.49 29.74 0.48
C ALA A 178 -5.21 30.22 -0.24
N SER A 179 -4.04 29.69 0.15
CA SER A 179 -2.77 30.00 -0.52
C SER A 179 -2.71 29.38 -1.92
N VAL A 180 -3.27 28.18 -2.11
CA VAL A 180 -3.35 27.50 -3.40
C VAL A 180 -4.29 28.25 -4.35
N VAL A 181 -5.45 28.71 -3.89
CA VAL A 181 -6.38 29.50 -4.70
C VAL A 181 -5.73 30.82 -5.16
N ARG A 182 -4.94 31.46 -4.29
CA ARG A 182 -4.28 32.74 -4.59
C ARG A 182 -3.06 32.60 -5.51
N LEU A 183 -2.23 31.59 -5.27
CA LEU A 183 -0.94 31.40 -5.94
C LEU A 183 -1.00 30.40 -7.10
N GLY A 184 -2.11 29.68 -7.23
CA GLY A 184 -2.36 28.73 -8.30
C GLY A 184 -1.50 27.46 -8.22
N VAL A 185 -1.16 26.95 -9.40
CA VAL A 185 -0.57 25.62 -9.61
C VAL A 185 0.80 25.47 -8.95
N ASP A 186 1.66 26.48 -8.98
CA ASP A 186 3.02 26.36 -8.45
C ASP A 186 3.02 26.13 -6.93
N ARG A 187 2.10 26.78 -6.20
CA ARG A 187 1.93 26.53 -4.76
C ARG A 187 1.44 25.11 -4.49
N LEU A 188 0.56 24.58 -5.33
CA LEU A 188 0.13 23.21 -5.18
C LEU A 188 1.27 22.22 -5.45
N VAL A 189 2.07 22.43 -6.50
CA VAL A 189 3.24 21.58 -6.80
C VAL A 189 4.21 21.58 -5.62
N GLU A 190 4.46 22.74 -5.01
CA GLU A 190 5.27 22.85 -3.80
C GLU A 190 4.69 22.01 -2.65
N LEU A 191 3.38 22.10 -2.38
CA LEU A 191 2.74 21.27 -1.34
C LEU A 191 2.83 19.78 -1.63
N LEU A 192 2.67 19.37 -2.89
CA LEU A 192 2.71 17.96 -3.29
C LEU A 192 4.13 17.38 -3.29
N SER A 193 5.16 18.23 -3.42
CA SER A 193 6.56 17.80 -3.33
C SER A 193 6.91 17.20 -1.96
N GLY A 194 6.20 17.62 -0.90
CA GLY A 194 6.30 17.01 0.44
C GLY A 194 5.88 15.53 0.50
N TYR A 195 5.24 15.01 -0.56
CA TYR A 195 4.88 13.60 -0.70
C TYR A 195 5.80 12.87 -1.70
N HIS A 196 7.01 13.41 -1.93
CA HIS A 196 7.96 12.93 -2.94
C HIS A 196 7.38 12.87 -4.37
N ALA A 197 6.34 13.67 -4.65
CA ALA A 197 5.80 13.75 -6.00
C ALA A 197 6.69 14.66 -6.87
N SER A 198 7.16 14.14 -8.00
CA SER A 198 7.87 14.96 -8.98
C SER A 198 6.93 16.02 -9.57
N ARG A 199 7.50 17.11 -10.10
CA ARG A 199 6.72 18.13 -10.83
C ARG A 199 5.90 17.52 -11.97
N ALA A 200 6.42 16.48 -12.61
CA ALA A 200 5.71 15.72 -13.65
C ALA A 200 4.48 14.98 -13.09
N VAL A 201 4.60 14.33 -11.93
CA VAL A 201 3.46 13.66 -11.25
C VAL A 201 2.39 14.68 -10.84
N ALA A 202 2.80 15.80 -10.24
CA ALA A 202 1.88 16.87 -9.86
C ALA A 202 1.17 17.48 -11.08
N ALA A 203 1.89 17.72 -12.17
CA ALA A 203 1.33 18.21 -13.42
C ALA A 203 0.38 17.19 -14.08
N ALA A 204 0.70 15.89 -14.03
CA ALA A 204 -0.15 14.83 -14.57
C ALA A 204 -1.47 14.72 -13.79
N ALA A 205 -1.43 14.84 -12.46
CA ALA A 205 -2.63 14.88 -11.62
C ALA A 205 -3.52 16.07 -12.01
N LEU A 206 -2.93 17.26 -12.18
CA LEU A 206 -3.65 18.47 -12.57
C LEU A 206 -4.23 18.43 -13.99
N LYS A 207 -3.45 17.93 -14.96
CA LYS A 207 -3.89 17.80 -16.36
C LYS A 207 -5.14 16.94 -16.48
N ARG A 208 -5.23 15.87 -15.69
CA ARG A 208 -6.41 14.98 -15.65
C ARG A 208 -7.66 15.65 -15.08
N MET A 209 -7.53 16.68 -14.26
CA MET A 209 -8.68 17.36 -13.67
C MET A 209 -9.34 18.38 -14.60
N GLY A 210 -8.56 19.05 -15.46
CA GLY A 210 -9.07 20.10 -16.35
C GLY A 210 -9.74 21.28 -15.61
N LEU A 211 -9.28 21.59 -14.38
CA LEU A 211 -9.91 22.63 -13.57
C LEU A 211 -9.78 24.02 -14.19
N ARG A 212 -10.91 24.73 -14.26
CA ARG A 212 -10.97 26.17 -14.58
C ARG A 212 -11.14 27.05 -13.33
N LEU A 213 -11.70 26.50 -12.26
CA LEU A 213 -11.95 27.17 -10.98
C LEU A 213 -11.49 26.27 -9.84
N TRP A 214 -11.07 26.87 -8.72
CA TRP A 214 -10.54 26.18 -7.55
C TRP A 214 -11.58 26.18 -6.42
N MET A 215 -12.68 25.42 -6.57
CA MET A 215 -13.74 25.34 -5.56
C MET A 215 -13.41 24.29 -4.49
N PRO A 216 -14.01 24.35 -3.29
CA PRO A 216 -13.79 23.34 -2.25
C PRO A 216 -14.10 21.89 -2.69
N ILE A 217 -15.10 21.69 -3.55
CA ILE A 217 -15.43 20.37 -4.12
C ILE A 217 -14.31 19.81 -5.01
N ASP A 218 -13.53 20.69 -5.64
CA ASP A 218 -12.44 20.30 -6.52
C ASP A 218 -11.25 19.77 -5.74
N LEU A 219 -11.11 20.13 -4.45
CA LEU A 219 -10.04 19.60 -3.60
C LEU A 219 -10.18 18.09 -3.39
N HIS A 220 -11.40 17.56 -3.19
CA HIS A 220 -11.60 16.11 -3.10
C HIS A 220 -11.20 15.40 -4.40
N ARG A 221 -11.57 15.96 -5.55
CA ARG A 221 -11.19 15.42 -6.86
C ARG A 221 -9.68 15.45 -7.06
N LEU A 222 -9.04 16.55 -6.66
CA LEU A 222 -7.59 16.73 -6.76
C LEU A 222 -6.86 15.66 -5.97
N VAL A 223 -7.25 15.46 -4.72
CA VAL A 223 -6.65 14.45 -3.86
C VAL A 223 -6.86 13.05 -4.43
N ALA A 224 -8.06 12.72 -4.90
CA ALA A 224 -8.34 11.41 -5.51
C ALA A 224 -7.48 11.14 -6.76
N HIS A 225 -7.32 12.13 -7.65
CA HIS A 225 -6.46 12.00 -8.82
C HIS A 225 -4.98 11.95 -8.46
N PHE A 226 -4.55 12.74 -7.47
CA PHE A 226 -3.19 12.70 -6.97
C PHE A 226 -2.84 11.32 -6.41
N LEU A 227 -3.70 10.75 -5.57
CA LEU A 227 -3.52 9.42 -5.00
C LEU A 227 -3.40 8.35 -6.09
N ARG A 228 -4.25 8.37 -7.11
CA ARG A 228 -4.20 7.42 -8.23
C ARG A 228 -2.88 7.44 -9.01
N VAL A 229 -2.22 8.59 -9.09
CA VAL A 229 -0.94 8.72 -9.81
C VAL A 229 0.25 8.47 -8.89
N ARG A 230 0.21 8.98 -7.67
CA ARG A 230 1.34 8.92 -6.74
C ARG A 230 1.40 7.62 -5.95
N PHE A 231 0.26 7.08 -5.55
CA PHE A 231 0.17 5.89 -4.71
C PHE A 231 -0.69 4.84 -5.41
N PRO A 232 -0.18 4.19 -6.47
CA PRO A 232 -0.85 3.01 -7.00
C PRO A 232 -0.94 1.95 -5.90
N ILE A 233 -2.14 1.41 -5.66
CA ILE A 233 -2.42 0.41 -4.63
C ILE A 233 -2.80 -0.89 -5.31
N LEU A 234 -1.98 -1.93 -5.11
CA LEU A 234 -2.30 -3.31 -5.44
C LEU A 234 -2.96 -3.98 -4.24
N LEU A 235 -4.01 -4.77 -4.46
CA LEU A 235 -4.65 -5.54 -3.39
C LEU A 235 -4.02 -6.95 -3.33
N ALA A 236 -3.43 -7.30 -2.19
CA ALA A 236 -3.01 -8.66 -1.89
C ALA A 236 -4.08 -9.33 -1.03
N LEU A 237 -4.86 -10.23 -1.65
CA LEU A 237 -5.96 -10.95 -1.01
C LEU A 237 -5.41 -12.15 -0.23
N ASN A 238 -4.96 -11.90 1.00
CA ASN A 238 -4.37 -12.93 1.85
C ASN A 238 -5.45 -13.83 2.47
N LYS A 239 -5.08 -15.07 2.82
CA LYS A 239 -6.01 -16.13 3.29
C LYS A 239 -7.09 -16.50 2.27
N CYS A 240 -6.78 -16.41 0.97
CA CYS A 240 -7.68 -16.80 -0.13
C CYS A 240 -7.88 -18.32 -0.24
N ASP A 241 -7.09 -19.10 0.49
CA ASP A 241 -7.25 -20.53 0.71
C ASP A 241 -8.37 -20.86 1.71
N HIS A 242 -8.86 -19.87 2.48
CA HIS A 242 -9.94 -20.07 3.43
C HIS A 242 -11.28 -20.32 2.72
N PRO A 243 -12.11 -21.28 3.17
CA PRO A 243 -13.39 -21.60 2.54
C PRO A 243 -14.33 -20.39 2.38
N ASP A 244 -14.35 -19.49 3.36
CA ASP A 244 -15.21 -18.30 3.33
C ASP A 244 -14.70 -17.15 2.44
N SER A 245 -13.52 -17.30 1.82
CA SER A 245 -12.89 -16.22 1.06
C SER A 245 -13.44 -16.05 -0.35
N GLU A 246 -13.97 -17.10 -0.98
CA GLU A 246 -14.34 -17.10 -2.40
C GLU A 246 -15.32 -15.97 -2.75
N GLY A 247 -16.38 -15.81 -1.95
CA GLY A 247 -17.37 -14.74 -2.15
C GLY A 247 -16.79 -13.34 -2.02
N HIS A 248 -15.89 -13.13 -1.04
CA HIS A 248 -15.24 -11.84 -0.83
C HIS A 248 -14.24 -11.52 -1.95
N VAL A 249 -13.49 -12.52 -2.43
CA VAL A 249 -12.55 -12.37 -3.54
C VAL A 249 -13.30 -11.97 -4.81
N GLN A 250 -14.39 -12.65 -5.16
CA GLN A 250 -15.21 -12.30 -6.32
C GLN A 250 -15.81 -10.89 -6.22
N GLU A 251 -16.26 -10.49 -5.03
CA GLU A 251 -16.75 -9.13 -4.79
C GLU A 251 -15.66 -8.08 -5.05
N LEU A 252 -14.47 -8.29 -4.48
CA LEU A 252 -13.34 -7.38 -4.61
C LEU A 252 -12.85 -7.28 -6.06
N LEU A 253 -12.76 -8.41 -6.78
CA LEU A 253 -12.44 -8.43 -8.20
C LEU A 253 -13.48 -7.63 -9.00
N ARG A 254 -14.77 -7.88 -8.80
CA ARG A 254 -15.83 -7.13 -9.51
C ARG A 254 -15.73 -5.61 -9.29
N ARG A 255 -15.32 -5.21 -8.08
CA ARG A 255 -15.26 -3.79 -7.67
C ARG A 255 -13.99 -3.08 -8.13
N TYR A 256 -12.85 -3.78 -8.19
CA TYR A 256 -11.54 -3.14 -8.35
C TYR A 256 -10.71 -3.64 -9.56
N ASP A 257 -11.11 -4.71 -10.26
CA ASP A 257 -10.38 -5.25 -11.43
C ASP A 257 -10.40 -4.34 -12.67
N LYS A 258 -11.24 -3.28 -12.65
CA LYS A 258 -11.38 -2.30 -13.74
C LYS A 258 -10.72 -0.94 -13.45
N GLU A 259 -10.09 -0.76 -12.29
CA GLU A 259 -9.38 0.49 -11.92
C GLU A 259 -7.91 0.45 -12.34
#